data_AF-A0AA34TLM8-F1
#
_entry.id   AF-A0AA34TLM8-F1
#
_cell.length_a   1.000
_cell.length_b   1.000
_cell.length_c   1.000
_cell.angle_alpha   90.00
_cell.angle_beta   90.00
_cell.angle_gamma   90.00
#
_symmetry.space_group_name_H-M   'P 1'
#
loop_
_entity.id
_entity.type
_entity.pdbx_description
1 polymer ?
#
loop_
_entity_poly.entity_id
_entity_poly.type
_entity_poly.pdbx_seq_one_letter_code
_entity_poly.pdbx_strand_id
1 'polypeptide(L)'
;MAVFARWPCDFYMTFQHLSIENMQLFVTVADNSSISRAAEQLFIDASSVSRKISLIEEELSNQLFIRSNQGVALTDTGILFYNFCQETLKNLSELFEHLSVNPSLSQLKIGTYDSVSVGLYKDFFSENFSKLGAVKISNQIPELLVNFIGK
;
A
#
# COMPACT_ATOMS: atom_id res chain seq x y z
N MET A 1 1.91 -29.21 -13.49
CA MET A 1 3.07 -29.02 -12.60
C MET A 1 2.98 -27.63 -11.99
N ALA A 2 2.45 -27.51 -10.77
CA ALA A 2 2.46 -26.26 -10.02
C ALA A 2 3.29 -26.50 -8.76
N VAL A 3 4.52 -25.98 -8.74
CA VAL A 3 5.34 -25.93 -7.54
C VAL A 3 4.76 -24.81 -6.67
N PHE A 4 3.72 -25.12 -5.90
CA PHE A 4 3.40 -24.35 -4.71
C PHE A 4 4.56 -24.57 -3.74
N ALA A 5 5.55 -23.69 -3.76
CA ALA A 5 6.53 -23.57 -2.69
C ALA A 5 5.73 -23.26 -1.42
N ARG A 6 5.43 -24.30 -0.65
CA ARG A 6 4.77 -24.19 0.64
C ARG A 6 5.80 -23.63 1.60
N TRP A 7 5.80 -22.31 1.75
CA TRP A 7 6.57 -21.65 2.79
C TRP A 7 6.19 -22.29 4.13
N PRO A 8 7.16 -22.74 4.94
CA PRO A 8 6.84 -23.31 6.24
C PRO A 8 6.11 -22.25 7.07
N CYS A 9 5.05 -22.63 7.79
CA CYS A 9 4.28 -21.69 8.63
C CYS A 9 5.17 -20.93 9.62
N ASP A 10 6.31 -21.51 9.98
CA ASP A 10 7.32 -20.91 10.87
C ASP A 10 7.98 -19.67 10.26
N PHE A 11 7.96 -19.51 8.93
CA PHE A 11 8.59 -18.38 8.24
C PHE A 11 7.93 -17.04 8.55
N TYR A 12 6.59 -17.01 8.69
CA TYR A 12 5.86 -15.78 9.06
C TYR A 12 5.96 -15.44 10.55
N MET A 13 6.30 -16.42 11.40
CA MET A 13 6.47 -16.20 12.83
C MET A 13 7.77 -15.42 13.16
N THR A 14 8.72 -15.33 12.22
CA THR A 14 10.02 -14.65 12.42
C THR A 14 10.00 -13.17 12.02
N PHE A 15 8.97 -12.69 11.31
CA PHE A 15 8.93 -11.34 10.71
C PHE A 15 7.57 -10.65 10.88
N GLN A 16 6.98 -10.75 12.07
CA GLN A 16 5.68 -10.13 12.38
C GLN A 16 5.74 -8.60 12.39
N HIS A 17 6.89 -8.01 12.73
CA HIS A 17 7.05 -6.56 12.88
C HIS A 17 7.84 -5.90 11.74
N LEU A 18 8.40 -6.66 10.82
CA LEU A 18 9.05 -6.18 9.59
C LEU A 18 8.09 -6.03 8.40
N SER A 19 6.97 -5.34 8.61
CA SER A 19 6.03 -4.99 7.54
C SER A 19 6.53 -3.81 6.71
N ILE A 20 6.02 -3.66 5.48
CA ILE A 20 6.30 -2.51 4.60
C ILE A 20 5.95 -1.18 5.29
N GLU A 21 4.82 -1.15 6.01
CA GLU A 21 4.40 0.03 6.79
C GLU A 21 5.41 0.38 7.88
N ASN A 22 5.95 -0.63 8.58
CA ASN A 22 6.93 -0.43 9.64
C ASN A 22 8.29 0.00 9.07
N MET A 23 8.68 -0.48 7.89
CA MET A 23 9.86 0.00 7.17
C MET A 23 9.72 1.48 6.78
N GLN A 24 8.56 1.87 6.23
CA GLN A 24 8.27 3.28 5.90
C GLN A 24 8.31 4.17 7.15
N LEU A 25 7.73 3.71 8.25
CA LEU A 25 7.75 4.41 9.53
C LEU A 25 9.16 4.58 10.06
N PHE A 26 9.98 3.52 10.03
CA PHE A 26 11.37 3.56 10.44
C PHE A 26 12.18 4.58 9.63
N VAL A 27 12.07 4.54 8.30
CA VAL A 27 12.74 5.48 7.38
C VAL A 27 12.30 6.92 7.68
N THR A 28 11.00 7.15 7.88
CA THR A 28 10.45 8.48 8.19
C THR A 28 11.02 9.04 9.50
N VAL A 29 11.23 8.19 10.50
CA VAL A 29 11.82 8.59 11.79
C VAL A 29 13.30 8.92 11.64
N ALA A 30 14.03 8.14 10.85
CA ALA A 30 15.43 8.41 10.53
C ALA A 30 15.58 9.76 9.80
N ASP A 31 14.76 10.02 8.78
CA ASP A 31 14.79 11.25 7.98
C ASP A 31 14.49 12.51 8.82
N ASN A 32 13.55 12.40 9.75
CA ASN A 32 13.16 13.53 10.60
C ASN A 32 14.07 13.73 11.82
N SER A 33 14.92 12.75 12.15
CA SER A 33 15.71 12.71 13.40
C SER A 33 14.88 12.97 14.67
N SER A 34 13.57 12.76 14.60
CA SER A 34 12.61 13.03 15.68
C SER A 34 11.36 12.17 15.54
N ILE A 35 11.03 11.44 16.60
CA ILE A 35 9.83 10.60 16.68
C ILE A 35 8.57 11.46 16.58
N SER A 36 8.54 12.62 17.24
CA SER A 36 7.38 13.52 17.23
C SER A 36 7.10 14.08 15.83
N ARG A 37 8.14 14.54 15.12
CA ARG A 37 7.98 15.06 13.75
C ARG A 37 7.57 13.97 12.77
N ALA A 38 8.14 12.78 12.90
CA ALA A 38 7.75 11.64 12.08
C ALA A 38 6.30 11.21 12.35
N ALA A 39 5.85 11.24 13.61
CA ALA A 39 4.46 10.95 13.97
C ALA A 39 3.48 11.94 13.32
N GLU A 40 3.81 13.23 13.33
CA GLU A 40 3.04 14.28 12.63
C GLU A 40 2.97 14.01 11.12
N GLN A 41 4.09 13.67 10.48
CA GLN A 41 4.14 13.35 9.05
C GLN A 41 3.34 12.10 8.69
N LEU A 42 3.32 11.10 9.57
CA LEU A 42 2.61 9.84 9.37
C LEU A 42 1.14 9.89 9.84
N PHE A 43 0.68 11.04 10.37
CA PHE A 43 -0.66 11.23 10.91
C PHE A 43 -1.06 10.21 12.00
N ILE A 44 -0.10 9.83 12.85
CA ILE A 44 -0.30 8.92 13.98
C ILE A 44 0.32 9.50 15.25
N ASP A 45 0.02 8.91 16.41
CA ASP A 45 0.56 9.37 17.69
C ASP A 45 2.01 8.90 17.92
N ALA A 46 2.79 9.72 18.63
CA ALA A 46 4.20 9.43 18.90
C ALA A 46 4.43 8.16 19.75
N SER A 47 3.48 7.79 20.61
CA SER A 47 3.53 6.53 21.37
C SER A 47 3.42 5.31 20.45
N SER A 48 2.56 5.35 19.43
CA SER A 48 2.45 4.31 18.42
C SER A 48 3.73 4.18 17.59
N VAL A 49 4.33 5.30 17.17
CA VAL A 49 5.63 5.30 16.48
C VAL A 49 6.71 4.67 17.34
N SER A 50 6.86 5.12 18.59
CA SER A 50 7.86 4.55 19.50
C SER A 50 7.64 3.07 19.74
N ARG A 51 6.38 2.62 19.91
CA ARG A 51 6.05 1.21 20.11
C ARG A 51 6.43 0.37 18.89
N LYS A 52 6.09 0.83 17.68
CA LYS A 52 6.45 0.12 16.44
C LYS A 52 7.97 0.01 16.27
N ILE A 53 8.72 1.08 16.56
CA ILE A 53 10.20 1.02 16.56
C ILE A 53 10.70 -0.03 17.54
N SER A 54 10.21 -0.03 18.79
CA SER A 54 10.67 -0.99 19.80
C SER A 54 10.40 -2.44 19.39
N LEU A 55 9.28 -2.71 18.73
CA LEU A 55 8.96 -4.05 18.23
C LEU A 55 9.90 -4.47 17.08
N ILE A 56 10.29 -3.54 16.21
CA ILE A 56 11.30 -3.80 15.16
C ILE A 56 12.66 -4.10 15.79
N GLU A 57 13.07 -3.30 16.78
CA GLU A 57 14.34 -3.48 17.51
C GLU A 57 14.37 -4.80 18.29
N GLU A 58 13.25 -5.21 18.88
CA GLU A 58 13.07 -6.50 19.56
C GLU A 58 13.19 -7.67 18.59
N GLU A 59 12.46 -7.61 17.47
CA GLU A 59 12.48 -8.66 16.43
C GLU A 59 13.87 -8.83 15.81
N LEU A 60 14.60 -7.71 15.60
CA LEU A 60 15.98 -7.73 15.10
C LEU A 60 17.02 -7.99 16.20
N SER A 61 16.60 -8.01 17.47
CA SER A 61 17.49 -8.10 18.65
C SER A 61 18.63 -7.08 18.60
N ASN A 62 18.37 -5.88 18.08
CA ASN A 62 19.35 -4.81 17.87
C ASN A 62 18.71 -3.45 18.09
N GLN A 63 19.41 -2.55 18.78
CA GLN A 63 19.03 -1.14 18.81
C GLN A 63 19.37 -0.50 17.47
N LEU A 64 18.39 0.19 16.88
CA LEU A 64 18.53 0.89 15.61
C LEU A 64 18.64 2.40 15.80
N PHE A 65 18.12 2.92 16.92
CA PHE A 65 18.21 4.34 17.27
C PHE A 65 18.93 4.59 18.60
N ILE A 66 19.73 5.65 18.61
CA ILE A 66 20.29 6.28 19.81
C ILE A 66 19.41 7.49 20.13
N ARG A 67 18.86 7.53 21.34
CA ARG A 67 18.06 8.66 21.84
C ARG A 67 18.94 9.65 22.60
N SER A 68 18.82 10.94 22.29
CA SER A 68 19.54 12.02 22.98
C SER A 68 18.61 13.22 23.23
N ASN A 69 19.10 14.21 23.99
CA ASN A 69 18.37 15.47 24.19
C ASN A 69 18.14 16.28 22.89
N GLN A 70 18.82 15.94 21.80
CA GLN A 70 18.67 16.60 20.50
C GLN A 70 17.73 15.85 19.54
N GLY A 71 17.25 14.66 19.91
CA GLY A 71 16.39 13.83 19.07
C GLY A 71 16.86 12.38 18.99
N VAL A 72 16.68 11.76 17.82
CA VAL A 72 17.09 10.39 17.53
C VAL A 72 18.13 10.34 16.41
N ALA A 73 19.12 9.47 16.55
CA ALA A 73 20.16 9.20 15.56
C ALA A 73 20.25 7.69 15.30
N LEU A 74 20.71 7.29 14.11
CA LEU A 74 20.88 5.87 13.79
C LEU A 74 22.12 5.28 14.48
N THR A 75 22.03 4.02 14.92
CA THR A 75 23.20 3.17 15.25
C THR A 75 23.84 2.64 13.96
N ASP A 76 25.01 1.98 14.06
CA ASP A 76 25.63 1.31 12.90
C ASP A 76 24.70 0.27 12.28
N THR A 77 24.00 -0.52 13.10
CA THR A 77 22.96 -1.47 12.67
C THR A 77 21.72 -0.75 12.13
N GLY A 78 21.37 0.41 12.69
CA GLY A 78 20.34 1.30 12.20
C GLY A 78 20.62 1.80 10.78
N ILE A 79 21.87 2.16 10.47
CA ILE A 79 22.30 2.58 9.13
C ILE A 79 22.15 1.43 8.14
N LEU A 80 22.58 0.21 8.50
CA LEU A 80 22.41 -0.98 7.66
C LEU A 80 20.93 -1.24 7.36
N PHE A 81 20.09 -1.20 8.40
CA PHE A 81 18.66 -1.44 8.25
C PHE A 81 17.96 -0.33 7.45
N TYR A 82 18.37 0.92 7.62
CA TYR A 82 17.89 2.06 6.86
C TYR A 82 18.13 1.90 5.36
N ASN A 83 19.37 1.57 4.97
CA ASN A 83 19.72 1.35 3.57
C ASN A 83 18.90 0.20 2.96
N PHE A 84 18.74 -0.90 3.70
CA PHE A 84 17.91 -2.03 3.30
C PHE A 84 16.44 -1.63 3.09
N CYS A 85 15.87 -0.85 4.00
CA CYS A 85 14.49 -0.38 3.89
C CYS A 85 14.32 0.52 2.66
N GLN A 86 15.24 1.46 2.43
CA GLN A 86 15.18 2.35 1.26
C GLN A 86 15.24 1.57 -0.05
N GLU A 87 16.17 0.62 -0.17
CA GLU A 87 16.29 -0.22 -1.37
C GLU A 87 15.04 -1.08 -1.59
N THR A 88 14.53 -1.70 -0.53
CA THR A 88 13.32 -2.54 -0.61
C THR A 88 12.10 -1.72 -1.04
N LEU A 89 11.88 -0.56 -0.43
CA LEU A 89 10.77 0.33 -0.78
C LEU A 89 10.87 0.86 -2.21
N LYS A 90 12.09 1.18 -2.66
CA LYS A 90 12.37 1.60 -4.03
C LYS A 90 12.08 0.48 -5.04
N ASN A 91 12.55 -0.73 -4.77
CA ASN A 91 12.30 -1.89 -5.64
C ASN A 91 10.79 -2.17 -5.76
N LEU A 92 10.05 -2.02 -4.66
CA LEU A 92 8.58 -2.13 -4.66
C LEU A 92 7.93 -1.03 -5.51
N SER A 93 8.35 0.24 -5.36
CA SER A 93 7.79 1.32 -6.18
C SER A 93 8.07 1.15 -7.66
N GLU A 94 9.29 0.76 -8.03
CA GLU A 94 9.67 0.49 -9.43
C GLU A 94 8.86 -0.67 -10.01
N LEU A 95 8.65 -1.73 -9.24
CA LEU A 95 7.77 -2.83 -9.65
C LEU A 95 6.35 -2.34 -9.92
N PHE A 96 5.78 -1.53 -9.03
CA PHE A 96 4.45 -0.97 -9.24
C PHE A 96 4.40 -0.08 -10.48
N GLU A 97 5.41 0.76 -10.73
CA GLU A 97 5.50 1.57 -11.95
C GLU A 97 5.58 0.73 -13.23
N HIS A 98 6.39 -0.34 -13.23
CA HIS A 98 6.52 -1.24 -14.37
C HIS A 98 5.26 -2.07 -14.63
N LEU A 99 4.55 -2.48 -13.57
CA LEU A 99 3.29 -3.23 -13.69
C LEU A 99 2.09 -2.34 -13.95
N SER A 100 2.14 -1.07 -13.54
CA SER A 100 1.24 -0.02 -14.02
C SER A 100 1.67 0.40 -15.43
N VAL A 101 1.69 -0.58 -16.34
CA VAL A 101 1.41 -0.37 -17.75
C VAL A 101 0.15 0.49 -17.76
N ASN A 102 0.31 1.78 -18.05
CA ASN A 102 -0.80 2.70 -18.26
C ASN A 102 -1.78 1.94 -19.17
N PRO A 103 -2.93 1.46 -18.66
CA PRO A 103 -3.98 1.05 -19.55
C PRO A 103 -4.20 2.31 -20.36
N SER A 104 -3.98 2.24 -21.67
CA SER A 104 -4.31 3.35 -22.57
C SER A 104 -5.62 3.94 -22.05
N LEU A 105 -5.67 5.26 -21.83
CA LEU A 105 -6.78 5.99 -21.19
C LEU A 105 -8.18 5.70 -21.80
N SER A 106 -8.23 4.84 -22.82
CA SER A 106 -9.36 4.08 -23.36
C SER A 106 -10.21 3.27 -22.38
N GLN A 107 -9.76 2.92 -21.17
CA GLN A 107 -10.58 2.10 -20.24
C GLN A 107 -10.79 2.77 -18.89
N LEU A 108 -12.03 3.19 -18.63
CA LEU A 108 -12.51 3.61 -17.31
C LEU A 108 -13.06 2.39 -16.56
N LYS A 109 -12.49 2.06 -15.41
CA LYS A 109 -13.00 1.03 -14.49
C LYS A 109 -13.72 1.71 -13.32
N ILE A 110 -15.00 1.42 -13.13
CA ILE A 110 -15.83 1.97 -12.04
C ILE A 110 -16.21 0.82 -11.10
N GLY A 111 -15.88 0.95 -9.82
CA GLY A 111 -16.32 0.03 -8.76
C GLY A 111 -17.50 0.63 -7.99
N THR A 112 -18.60 -0.12 -7.87
CA THR A 112 -19.77 0.28 -7.07
C THR A 112 -20.33 -0.93 -6.33
N TYR A 113 -21.10 -0.69 -5.26
CA TYR A 113 -21.90 -1.73 -4.62
C TYR A 113 -23.07 -2.10 -5.54
N ASP A 114 -23.42 -3.39 -5.62
CA ASP A 114 -24.48 -3.90 -6.51
C ASP A 114 -25.82 -3.15 -6.34
N SER A 115 -26.18 -2.80 -5.10
CA SER A 115 -27.39 -2.05 -4.77
C SER A 115 -27.43 -0.65 -5.38
N VAL A 116 -26.26 -0.03 -5.55
CA VAL A 116 -26.10 1.30 -6.18
C VAL A 116 -25.97 1.15 -7.69
N SER A 117 -25.29 0.12 -8.17
CA SER A 117 -25.08 -0.15 -9.60
C SER A 117 -26.39 -0.18 -10.40
N VAL A 118 -27.42 -0.85 -9.85
CA VAL A 118 -28.71 -1.05 -10.53
C VAL A 118 -29.41 0.27 -10.85
N GLY A 119 -29.36 1.24 -9.92
CA GLY A 119 -29.97 2.56 -10.13
C GLY A 119 -29.05 3.50 -10.92
N LEU A 120 -27.78 3.56 -10.53
CA LEU A 120 -26.84 4.56 -11.02
C LEU A 120 -26.47 4.35 -12.48
N TYR A 121 -26.31 3.11 -12.93
CA TYR A 121 -25.87 2.85 -14.31
C TYR A 121 -26.88 3.31 -15.35
N LYS A 122 -28.18 3.20 -15.08
CA LYS A 122 -29.19 3.50 -16.09
C LYS A 122 -29.17 4.98 -16.44
N ASP A 123 -29.23 5.85 -15.43
CA ASP A 123 -29.30 7.29 -15.64
C ASP A 123 -27.92 7.84 -16.06
N PHE A 124 -26.84 7.40 -15.39
CA PHE A 124 -25.50 7.86 -15.70
C PHE A 124 -25.06 7.52 -17.12
N PHE A 125 -25.28 6.27 -17.57
CA PHE A 125 -24.85 5.87 -18.91
C PHE A 125 -25.85 6.26 -19.99
N SER A 126 -27.17 6.22 -19.77
CA SER A 126 -28.12 6.62 -20.84
C SER A 126 -28.01 8.10 -21.23
N GLU A 127 -27.78 9.00 -20.26
CA GLU A 127 -27.66 10.44 -20.54
C GLU A 127 -26.31 10.81 -21.19
N ASN A 128 -25.26 10.02 -20.94
CA ASN A 128 -23.91 10.33 -21.39
C ASN A 128 -23.40 9.44 -22.55
N PHE A 129 -24.09 8.34 -22.88
CA PHE A 129 -23.74 7.47 -24.03
C PHE A 129 -23.86 8.18 -25.38
N SER A 130 -24.72 9.18 -25.49
CA SER A 130 -24.82 9.98 -26.72
C SER A 130 -23.58 10.86 -26.95
N LYS A 131 -22.83 11.15 -25.88
CA LYS A 131 -21.64 12.01 -25.89
C LYS A 131 -20.34 11.20 -25.93
N LEU A 132 -20.36 9.99 -25.38
CA LEU A 132 -19.23 9.05 -25.36
C LEU A 132 -19.40 8.11 -26.56
N GLY A 133 -18.38 7.95 -27.42
CA GLY A 133 -18.48 7.13 -28.64
C GLY A 133 -18.74 5.62 -28.42
N ALA A 134 -18.15 4.75 -29.24
CA ALA A 134 -18.33 3.30 -29.09
C ALA A 134 -17.70 2.78 -27.78
N VAL A 135 -18.48 2.74 -26.70
CA VAL A 135 -18.06 2.24 -25.38
C VAL A 135 -18.51 0.79 -25.19
N LYS A 136 -17.57 -0.07 -24.78
CA LYS A 136 -17.86 -1.45 -24.35
C LYS A 136 -18.03 -1.49 -22.83
N ILE A 137 -19.24 -1.77 -22.35
CA ILE A 137 -19.52 -1.95 -20.92
C ILE A 137 -19.29 -3.42 -20.54
N SER A 138 -18.58 -3.66 -19.43
CA SER A 138 -18.42 -4.99 -18.84
C SER A 138 -18.62 -4.92 -17.33
N ASN A 139 -19.34 -5.89 -16.76
CA ASN A 139 -19.60 -6.02 -15.32
C ASN A 139 -19.22 -7.45 -14.88
N GLN A 140 -18.72 -7.59 -13.66
CA GLN A 140 -18.41 -8.88 -13.05
C GLN A 140 -19.67 -9.73 -12.81
N ILE A 141 -20.84 -9.10 -12.68
CA ILE A 141 -22.16 -9.76 -12.66
C ILE A 141 -22.88 -9.44 -13.99
N PRO A 142 -22.84 -10.34 -15.00
CA PRO A 142 -23.43 -10.08 -16.32
C PRO A 142 -24.95 -9.85 -16.29
N GLU A 143 -25.65 -10.42 -15.30
CA GLU A 143 -27.10 -10.29 -15.12
C GLU A 143 -27.54 -8.83 -14.95
N LEU A 144 -26.70 -8.00 -14.34
CA LEU A 144 -26.95 -6.57 -14.15
C LEU A 144 -26.83 -5.77 -15.45
N LEU A 145 -26.26 -6.36 -16.52
CA LEU A 145 -26.14 -5.75 -17.85
C LEU A 145 -27.26 -6.14 -18.81
N VAL A 146 -28.10 -7.11 -18.47
CA VAL A 146 -29.17 -7.61 -19.36
C VAL A 146 -30.15 -6.49 -19.76
N ASN A 147 -30.36 -5.51 -18.87
CA ASN A 147 -31.21 -4.34 -19.13
C ASN A 147 -30.55 -3.25 -19.99
N PHE A 148 -29.26 -3.36 -20.32
CA PHE A 148 -28.51 -2.37 -21.12
C PHE A 148 -28.36 -2.78 -22.58
N ILE A 149 -28.47 -4.06 -22.94
CA ILE A 149 -28.24 -4.57 -24.30
C ILE A 149 -29.53 -4.58 -25.15
N GLY A 150 -30.66 -4.12 -24.60
CA GLY A 150 -32.00 -4.31 -25.17
C GLY A 150 -32.75 -3.06 -25.66
N LYS A 151 -32.11 -1.90 -25.80
CA LYS A 151 -32.72 -0.71 -26.44
C LYS A 151 -31.73 0.06 -27.28
#